data_AF-A0A3D0WPH7-F1
#
_entry.id   AF-A0A3D0WPH7-F1
#
_cell.length_a   1.000
_cell.length_b   1.000
_cell.length_c   1.000
_cell.angle_alpha   90.00
_cell.angle_beta   90.00
_cell.angle_gamma   90.00
#
_symmetry.space_group_name_H-M   'P 1'
#
loop_
_entity.id
_entity.type
_entity.pdbx_description
1 polymer ?
#
loop_
_entity_poly.entity_id
_entity_poly.type
_entity_poly.pdbx_seq_one_letter_code
_entity_poly.pdbx_strand_id
1 'polypeptide(L)'
;MLKYTDYDIVFQEIPDEVTLAVNLSGCPHRCKGCHSPHLQQDIGEELNEGAFSRLLQLYEHSITCICFMGGDAHAEEVCQLANHIRMGWKGKLKTAWYSGNSNLHPMATGRFDYVKTGPYLEALGGLNKKTTNQRLYRFTGGSFKDITAEMQK
;
A
#
# COMPACT_ATOMS: atom_id res chain seq x y z
N MET A 1 -4.19 5.90 15.30
CA MET A 1 -4.13 7.14 14.51
C MET A 1 -3.04 6.97 13.49
N LEU A 2 -3.44 6.91 12.22
CA LEU A 2 -2.52 6.79 11.11
C LEU A 2 -1.59 8.00 11.02
N LYS A 3 -0.29 7.74 10.83
CA LYS A 3 0.70 8.78 10.53
C LYS A 3 1.47 8.45 9.27
N TYR A 4 1.78 9.46 8.48
CA TYR A 4 2.64 9.37 7.31
C TYR A 4 3.92 10.19 7.54
N THR A 5 5.02 9.72 6.97
CA THR A 5 6.35 10.35 7.12
C THR A 5 6.75 11.12 5.89
N ASP A 6 6.53 10.51 4.73
CA ASP A 6 6.74 11.09 3.41
C ASP A 6 5.85 10.37 2.39
N TYR A 7 5.96 10.82 1.15
CA TYR A 7 5.34 10.20 -0.01
C TYR A 7 6.18 10.49 -1.25
N ASP A 8 6.05 9.65 -2.26
CA ASP A 8 6.72 9.86 -3.55
C ASP A 8 5.87 9.30 -4.70
N ILE A 9 6.12 9.77 -5.92
CA ILE A 9 5.55 9.20 -7.14
C ILE A 9 6.50 8.11 -7.66
N VAL A 10 6.02 6.88 -7.65
CA VAL A 10 6.77 5.69 -8.05
C VAL A 10 6.08 4.96 -9.20
N PHE A 11 6.87 4.21 -9.98
CA PHE A 11 6.42 3.49 -11.17
C PHE A 11 6.60 1.97 -11.08
N GLN A 12 7.20 1.48 -9.98
CA GLN A 12 7.58 0.07 -9.84
C GLN A 12 6.66 -0.72 -8.93
N GLU A 13 5.86 -0.07 -8.09
CA GLU A 13 5.13 -0.78 -7.02
C GLU A 13 3.83 -1.44 -7.49
N ILE A 14 3.14 -0.85 -8.46
CA ILE A 14 1.92 -1.40 -9.02
C ILE A 14 2.07 -1.48 -10.55
N PRO A 15 1.87 -2.65 -11.18
CA PRO A 15 2.02 -2.81 -12.62
C PRO A 15 1.14 -1.83 -13.41
N ASP A 16 1.76 -1.13 -14.36
CA ASP A 16 1.14 -0.19 -15.30
C ASP A 16 0.48 1.04 -14.64
N GLU A 17 0.86 1.37 -13.41
CA GLU A 17 0.33 2.53 -12.69
C GLU A 17 1.41 3.60 -12.40
N VAL A 18 0.99 4.86 -12.41
CA VAL A 18 1.73 5.94 -11.77
C VAL A 18 1.21 6.08 -10.34
N THR A 19 2.01 5.63 -9.38
CA THR A 19 1.57 5.41 -8.01
C THR A 19 2.08 6.50 -7.07
N LEU A 20 1.17 7.17 -6.36
CA LEU A 20 1.54 7.92 -5.16
C LEU A 20 1.71 6.93 -4.00
N ALA A 21 2.95 6.63 -3.63
CA ALA A 21 3.27 5.78 -2.50
C ALA A 21 3.36 6.64 -1.23
N VAL A 22 2.53 6.34 -0.23
CA VAL A 22 2.47 7.07 1.04
C VAL A 22 3.06 6.19 2.15
N ASN A 23 4.16 6.62 2.75
CA ASN A 23 4.90 5.85 3.74
C ASN A 23 4.32 6.06 5.15
N LEU A 24 3.63 5.02 5.64
CA LEU A 24 2.97 5.01 6.94
C LEU A 24 3.93 4.48 8.01
N SER A 25 3.97 5.18 9.15
CA SER A 25 4.81 4.80 10.28
C SER A 25 4.09 3.85 11.25
N GLY A 26 4.77 3.43 12.31
CA GLY A 26 4.23 2.51 13.31
C GLY A 26 4.18 1.04 12.87
N CYS A 27 5.02 0.61 11.91
CA CYS A 27 5.03 -0.76 11.42
C CYS A 27 5.35 -1.78 12.54
N PRO A 28 4.45 -2.74 12.85
CA PRO A 28 4.61 -3.67 13.95
C PRO A 28 5.51 -4.88 13.61
N HIS A 29 5.76 -5.14 12.32
CA HIS A 29 6.44 -6.35 11.86
C HIS A 29 7.94 -6.39 12.17
N ARG A 30 8.58 -5.22 12.30
CA ARG A 30 9.99 -5.04 12.69
C ARG A 30 10.97 -6.00 11.98
N CYS A 31 10.77 -6.23 10.68
CA CYS A 31 11.55 -7.20 9.91
C CYS A 31 13.05 -6.86 9.95
N LYS A 32 13.90 -7.87 10.14
CA LYS A 32 15.35 -7.71 9.99
C LYS A 32 15.69 -7.37 8.53
N GLY A 33 16.60 -6.41 8.33
CA GLY A 33 16.99 -5.97 6.99
C GLY A 33 15.90 -5.19 6.24
N CYS A 34 14.87 -4.70 6.93
CA CYS A 34 13.82 -3.90 6.31
C CYS A 34 14.42 -2.70 5.55
N HIS A 35 13.89 -2.43 4.36
CA HIS A 35 14.31 -1.28 3.54
C HIS A 35 13.98 0.07 4.21
N SER A 36 12.89 0.13 4.97
CA SER A 36 12.42 1.36 5.61
C SER A 36 12.31 1.18 7.14
N PRO A 37 13.43 0.94 7.85
CA PRO A 37 13.40 0.61 9.27
C PRO A 37 12.91 1.77 10.14
N HIS A 38 13.04 3.02 9.66
CA HIS A 38 12.53 4.20 10.34
C HIS A 38 10.99 4.19 10.48
N LEU A 39 10.26 3.54 9.56
CA LEU A 39 8.79 3.40 9.63
C LEU A 39 8.31 2.48 10.76
N GLN A 40 9.22 1.80 11.47
CA GLN A 40 8.87 1.02 12.67
C GLN A 40 8.64 1.90 13.91
N GLN A 41 9.02 3.18 13.85
CA GLN A 41 8.76 4.16 14.89
C GLN A 41 7.41 4.83 14.64
N ASP A 42 6.74 5.29 15.69
CA ASP A 42 5.49 6.06 15.57
C ASP A 42 5.80 7.55 15.41
N ILE A 43 6.12 7.95 14.17
CA ILE A 43 6.61 9.28 13.79
C ILE A 43 5.81 9.87 12.61
N GLY A 44 6.02 11.14 12.32
CA GLY A 44 5.41 11.83 11.18
C GLY A 44 4.13 12.58 11.54
N GLU A 45 3.38 12.92 10.51
CA GLU A 45 2.17 13.73 10.60
C GLU A 45 0.92 12.85 10.52
N GLU A 46 -0.17 13.30 11.15
CA GLU A 46 -1.45 12.61 11.07
C GLU A 46 -1.96 12.53 9.62
N LEU A 47 -2.35 11.33 9.18
CA LEU A 47 -3.03 11.13 7.89
C LEU A 47 -4.53 10.88 8.14
N ASN A 48 -5.31 11.96 8.15
CA ASN A 48 -6.78 11.90 8.13
C ASN A 48 -7.34 12.25 6.74
N GLU A 49 -8.66 12.10 6.55
CA GLU A 49 -9.34 12.36 5.27
C GLU A 49 -9.03 13.76 4.69
N GLY A 50 -8.96 14.78 5.55
CA GLY A 50 -8.70 16.16 5.14
C GLY A 50 -7.26 16.38 4.70
N ALA A 51 -6.28 15.89 5.47
CA ALA A 51 -4.87 15.91 5.09
C ALA A 51 -4.65 15.16 3.77
N PHE A 52 -5.30 14.00 3.64
CA PHE A 52 -5.12 13.16 2.48
C PHE A 52 -5.78 13.75 1.23
N SER A 53 -6.98 14.33 1.34
CA SER A 53 -7.64 15.01 0.22
C SER A 53 -6.79 16.16 -0.31
N ARG A 54 -6.16 16.94 0.57
CA ARG A 54 -5.23 18.01 0.16
C ARG A 54 -4.02 17.45 -0.58
N LEU A 55 -3.44 16.36 -0.08
CA LEU A 55 -2.32 15.69 -0.73
C LEU A 55 -2.70 15.23 -2.15
N LEU A 56 -3.88 14.62 -2.33
CA LEU A 56 -4.31 14.12 -3.64
C LEU A 56 -4.62 15.21 -4.65
N GLN A 57 -5.13 16.36 -4.20
CA GLN A 57 -5.35 17.51 -5.08
C GLN A 57 -4.07 18.00 -5.77
N LEU A 58 -2.91 17.89 -5.11
CA LEU A 58 -1.63 18.28 -5.69
C LEU A 58 -1.23 17.42 -6.90
N TYR A 59 -1.76 16.19 -6.98
CA TYR A 59 -1.33 15.17 -7.94
C TYR A 59 -2.47 14.65 -8.82
N GLU A 60 -3.64 15.27 -8.80
CA GLU A 60 -4.88 14.71 -9.36
C GLU A 60 -4.83 14.35 -10.86
N HIS A 61 -3.93 14.99 -11.60
CA HIS A 61 -3.73 14.76 -13.03
C HIS A 61 -2.44 13.98 -13.36
N SER A 62 -1.67 13.59 -12.34
CA SER A 62 -0.36 12.94 -12.49
C SER A 62 -0.33 11.49 -12.02
N ILE A 63 -1.32 11.06 -11.23
CA ILE A 63 -1.34 9.71 -10.64
C ILE A 63 -2.56 8.92 -11.10
N THR A 64 -2.38 7.60 -11.20
CA THR A 64 -3.45 6.65 -11.54
C THR A 64 -3.74 5.69 -10.39
N CYS A 65 -2.83 5.62 -9.41
CA CYS A 65 -2.97 4.79 -8.23
C CYS A 65 -2.41 5.48 -6.98
N ILE A 66 -2.97 5.15 -5.81
CA ILE A 66 -2.37 5.43 -4.50
C ILE A 66 -2.00 4.10 -3.86
N CYS A 67 -0.82 4.02 -3.27
CA CYS A 67 -0.40 2.88 -2.47
C CYS A 67 -0.08 3.28 -1.04
N PHE A 68 -0.82 2.74 -0.08
CA PHE A 68 -0.46 2.85 1.33
C PHE A 68 0.68 1.87 1.63
N MET A 69 1.80 2.37 2.12
CA MET A 69 2.98 1.56 2.43
C MET A 69 3.05 1.37 3.96
N GLY A 70 2.66 0.19 4.45
CA GLY A 70 2.57 -0.08 5.89
C GLY A 70 1.18 0.22 6.47
N GLY A 71 1.12 0.79 7.67
CA GLY A 71 -0.16 1.06 8.36
C GLY A 71 -0.80 -0.18 8.98
N ASP A 72 -0.10 -1.31 9.03
CA ASP A 72 -0.59 -2.56 9.61
C ASP A 72 -1.07 -2.45 11.07
N ALA A 73 -0.49 -1.52 11.85
CA ALA A 73 -0.93 -1.24 13.23
C ALA A 73 -2.34 -0.62 13.30
N HIS A 74 -2.83 -0.05 12.19
CA HIS A 74 -4.08 0.67 12.07
C HIS A 74 -4.82 0.26 10.78
N ALA A 75 -4.84 -1.05 10.48
CA ALA A 75 -5.40 -1.60 9.25
C ALA A 75 -6.84 -1.14 8.96
N GLU A 76 -7.65 -0.92 10.00
CA GLU A 76 -9.01 -0.41 9.83
C GLU A 76 -9.05 1.02 9.30
N GLU A 77 -8.20 1.90 9.83
CA GLU A 77 -8.07 3.29 9.37
C GLU A 77 -7.58 3.33 7.91
N VAL A 78 -6.61 2.48 7.55
CA VAL A 78 -6.12 2.33 6.16
C VAL A 78 -7.27 1.93 5.21
N CYS A 79 -8.07 0.95 5.62
CA CYS A 79 -9.23 0.50 4.86
C CYS A 79 -10.28 1.62 4.71
N GLN A 80 -10.55 2.37 5.77
CA GLN A 80 -11.51 3.48 5.73
C GLN A 80 -11.06 4.58 4.75
N LEU A 81 -9.80 5.00 4.79
CA LEU A 81 -9.24 5.98 3.86
C LEU A 81 -9.29 5.49 2.40
N ALA A 82 -8.97 4.22 2.16
CA ALA A 82 -9.07 3.64 0.82
C ALA A 82 -10.50 3.68 0.27
N ASN A 83 -11.50 3.37 1.11
CA ASN A 83 -12.90 3.48 0.74
C ASN A 83 -13.32 4.93 0.48
N HIS A 84 -12.85 5.87 1.30
CA HIS A 84 -13.11 7.30 1.12
C HIS A 84 -12.60 7.78 -0.26
N ILE A 85 -11.36 7.44 -0.62
CA ILE A 85 -10.78 7.76 -1.94
C ILE A 85 -11.65 7.17 -3.05
N ARG A 86 -11.95 5.87 -2.98
CA ARG A 86 -12.69 5.18 -4.03
C ARG A 86 -14.04 5.87 -4.31
N MET A 87 -14.73 6.28 -3.26
CA MET A 87 -16.00 7.02 -3.36
C MET A 87 -15.80 8.43 -3.91
N GLY A 88 -14.86 9.20 -3.37
CA GLY A 88 -14.59 10.59 -3.79
C GLY A 88 -14.14 10.70 -5.25
N TRP A 89 -13.37 9.71 -5.72
CA TRP A 89 -12.81 9.67 -7.07
C TRP A 89 -13.66 8.87 -8.06
N LYS A 90 -14.84 8.39 -7.64
CA LYS A 90 -15.75 7.58 -8.46
C LYS A 90 -15.05 6.37 -9.11
N GLY A 91 -14.10 5.77 -8.40
CA GLY A 91 -13.30 4.64 -8.88
C GLY A 91 -12.30 4.95 -9.98
N LYS A 92 -12.04 6.22 -10.32
CA LYS A 92 -11.04 6.61 -11.33
C LYS A 92 -9.60 6.44 -10.85
N LEU A 93 -9.39 6.60 -9.54
CA LEU A 93 -8.09 6.45 -8.89
C LEU A 93 -8.04 5.10 -8.18
N LYS A 94 -7.08 4.25 -8.57
CA LYS A 94 -6.94 2.91 -8.00
C LYS A 94 -6.33 2.97 -6.61
N THR A 95 -6.73 2.05 -5.74
CA THR A 95 -6.19 1.96 -4.37
C THR A 95 -5.38 0.68 -4.19
N ALA A 96 -4.19 0.81 -3.60
CA ALA A 96 -3.28 -0.27 -3.31
C ALA A 96 -2.83 -0.24 -1.84
N TRP A 97 -2.51 -1.40 -1.28
CA TRP A 97 -1.97 -1.50 0.08
C TRP A 97 -0.82 -2.50 0.17
N TYR A 98 0.33 -2.05 0.66
CA TYR A 98 1.47 -2.87 0.98
C TYR A 98 1.49 -3.19 2.46
N SER A 99 0.94 -4.35 2.81
CA SER A 99 0.92 -4.89 4.17
C SER A 99 2.08 -5.86 4.39
N GLY A 100 2.64 -5.83 5.60
CA GLY A 100 3.59 -6.86 6.06
C GLY A 100 2.92 -8.13 6.56
N ASN A 101 1.59 -8.16 6.67
CA ASN A 101 0.85 -9.35 7.11
C ASN A 101 0.91 -10.44 6.05
N SER A 102 1.09 -11.70 6.44
CA SER A 102 1.16 -12.84 5.51
C SER A 102 -0.18 -13.13 4.82
N ASN A 103 -1.30 -12.75 5.43
CA ASN A 103 -2.64 -13.01 4.91
C ASN A 103 -3.33 -11.71 4.49
N LEU A 104 -4.24 -11.81 3.52
CA LEU A 104 -5.12 -10.70 3.15
C LEU A 104 -6.01 -10.31 4.33
N HIS A 105 -6.08 -9.02 4.62
CA HIS A 105 -6.99 -8.51 5.63
C HIS A 105 -8.45 -8.66 5.14
N PRO A 106 -9.41 -9.13 5.96
CA PRO A 106 -10.78 -9.36 5.52
C PRO A 106 -11.46 -8.12 4.92
N MET A 107 -11.12 -6.94 5.45
CA MET A 107 -11.67 -5.68 4.96
C MET A 107 -11.05 -5.19 3.65
N ALA A 108 -9.96 -5.80 3.17
CA ALA A 108 -9.32 -5.34 1.95
C ALA A 108 -10.21 -5.55 0.72
N THR A 109 -11.03 -6.60 0.73
CA THR A 109 -12.01 -6.91 -0.31
C THR A 109 -12.99 -5.74 -0.49
N GLY A 110 -13.12 -5.27 -1.73
CA GLY A 110 -14.00 -4.15 -2.09
C GLY A 110 -13.45 -2.77 -1.77
N ARG A 111 -12.28 -2.66 -1.13
CA ARG A 111 -11.63 -1.39 -0.77
C ARG A 111 -10.33 -1.12 -1.52
N PHE A 112 -9.64 -2.18 -1.94
CA PHE A 112 -8.40 -2.10 -2.71
C PHE A 112 -8.52 -2.80 -4.05
N ASP A 113 -7.96 -2.15 -5.07
CA ASP A 113 -7.72 -2.77 -6.38
C ASP A 113 -6.46 -3.65 -6.33
N TYR A 114 -5.50 -3.34 -5.45
CA TYR A 114 -4.29 -4.14 -5.25
C TYR A 114 -3.93 -4.31 -3.77
N VAL A 115 -3.46 -5.48 -3.39
CA VAL A 115 -2.93 -5.71 -2.04
C VAL A 115 -1.66 -6.54 -2.14
N LYS A 116 -0.58 -6.06 -1.53
CA LYS A 116 0.62 -6.83 -1.30
C LYS A 116 0.61 -7.36 0.13
N THR A 117 0.91 -8.63 0.30
CA THR A 117 1.09 -9.30 1.59
C THR A 117 2.51 -9.85 1.76
N GLY A 118 2.84 -10.21 2.99
CA GLY A 118 4.07 -10.89 3.38
C GLY A 118 5.09 -9.95 4.02
N PRO A 119 5.68 -10.33 5.16
CA PRO A 119 6.76 -9.57 5.77
C PRO A 119 7.99 -9.61 4.86
N TYR A 120 8.87 -8.63 4.99
CA TYR A 120 10.15 -8.70 4.29
C TYR A 120 11.05 -9.75 4.93
N LEU A 121 11.57 -10.67 4.13
CA LEU A 121 12.58 -11.66 4.54
C LEU A 121 13.84 -11.45 3.69
N GLU A 122 14.92 -11.00 4.32
CA GLU A 122 16.19 -10.66 3.68
C GLU A 122 16.71 -11.78 2.76
N ALA A 123 16.64 -13.04 3.21
CA ALA A 123 17.10 -14.19 2.45
C ALA A 123 16.28 -14.49 1.18
N LEU A 124 15.04 -13.98 1.08
CA LEU A 124 14.13 -14.25 -0.03
C LEU A 124 13.96 -13.05 -0.99
N GLY A 125 14.31 -11.85 -0.53
CA GLY A 125 14.22 -10.61 -1.30
C GLY A 125 12.79 -10.09 -1.49
N GLY A 126 12.68 -8.97 -2.21
CA GLY A 126 11.40 -8.32 -2.54
C GLY A 126 10.65 -8.96 -3.71
N LEU A 127 9.53 -8.34 -4.11
CA LEU A 127 8.64 -8.84 -5.17
C LEU A 127 9.33 -9.14 -6.51
N ASN A 128 10.43 -8.46 -6.82
CA ASN A 128 11.22 -8.69 -8.04
C ASN A 128 12.02 -10.01 -8.04
N LYS A 129 12.07 -10.73 -6.91
CA LYS A 129 12.77 -12.02 -6.80
C LYS A 129 11.78 -13.18 -6.85
N LYS A 130 12.10 -14.20 -7.65
CA LYS A 130 11.34 -15.47 -7.73
C LYS A 130 11.28 -16.22 -6.39
N THR A 131 12.23 -15.96 -5.50
CA THR A 131 12.33 -16.56 -4.17
C THR A 131 11.43 -15.91 -3.12
N THR A 132 10.82 -14.76 -3.41
CA THR A 132 10.11 -13.98 -2.40
C THR A 132 8.93 -14.72 -1.77
N ASN A 133 8.72 -14.50 -0.46
CA ASN A 133 7.52 -14.91 0.26
C ASN A 133 6.36 -13.91 0.10
N GLN A 134 6.62 -12.73 -0.47
CA GLN A 134 5.63 -11.70 -0.65
C GLN A 134 4.71 -12.03 -1.82
N ARG A 135 3.46 -11.57 -1.76
CA ARG A 135 2.47 -11.78 -2.81
C ARG A 135 1.78 -10.47 -3.15
N LEU A 136 1.69 -10.15 -4.43
CA LEU A 136 0.89 -9.03 -4.93
C LEU A 136 -0.40 -9.59 -5.54
N TYR A 137 -1.53 -9.08 -5.08
CA TYR A 137 -2.85 -9.46 -5.57
C TYR A 137 -3.53 -8.29 -6.27
N ARG A 138 -4.29 -8.59 -7.32
CA ARG A 138 -5.21 -7.66 -8.01
C ARG A 138 -6.66 -8.11 -7.77
N PHE A 139 -7.53 -7.20 -7.36
CA PHE A 139 -8.95 -7.48 -7.18
C PHE A 139 -9.67 -7.42 -8.54
N THR A 140 -10.17 -8.57 -9.00
CA THR A 140 -10.90 -8.70 -10.27
C THR A 140 -12.02 -9.74 -10.15
N GLY A 141 -13.18 -9.48 -10.76
CA GLY A 141 -14.29 -10.43 -10.77
C GLY A 141 -14.76 -10.88 -9.38
N GLY A 142 -14.70 -9.99 -8.38
CA GLY A 142 -15.12 -10.29 -7.00
C GLY A 142 -14.11 -11.04 -6.15
N SER A 143 -12.88 -11.26 -6.62
CA SER A 143 -11.83 -11.95 -5.86
C SER A 143 -10.44 -11.37 -6.09
N PHE A 144 -9.52 -11.62 -5.16
CA PHE A 144 -8.11 -11.33 -5.34
C PHE A 144 -7.43 -12.43 -6.18
N LYS A 145 -6.74 -12.02 -7.24
CA LYS A 145 -5.91 -12.89 -8.07
C LYS A 145 -4.44 -12.56 -7.84
N ASP A 146 -3.62 -13.58 -7.62
CA ASP A 146 -2.18 -13.43 -7.44
C ASP A 146 -1.55 -13.03 -8.78
N ILE A 147 -0.87 -11.89 -8.79
CA ILE A 147 -0.16 -11.32 -9.95
C ILE A 147 1.33 -11.12 -9.65
N THR A 148 1.87 -11.79 -8.62
CA THR A 148 3.26 -11.62 -8.17
C THR A 148 4.29 -11.80 -9.31
N ALA A 149 3.99 -12.68 -10.27
CA ALA A 149 4.85 -12.91 -11.43
C ALA A 149 5.03 -11.66 -12.32
N GLU A 150 4.07 -10.73 -12.35
CA GLU A 150 4.18 -9.47 -13.13
C GLU A 150 5.31 -8.56 -12.61
N MET A 151 5.71 -8.74 -11.35
CA MET A 151 6.79 -7.98 -10.70
C MET A 151 8.19 -8.57 -10.97
N GLN A 152 8.25 -9.78 -11.53
CA GLN A 152 9.48 -10.56 -11.71
C GLN A 152 9.89 -10.53 -13.18
N LYS A 153 10.32 -9.36 -13.64
CA LYS A 153 10.92 -9.19 -14.97
C LYS A 153 12.32 -9.79 -15.03
#